data_AF-A0A1K2IE49-F1
#
_entry.id   AF-A0A1K2IE49-F1
#
_cell.length_a   1.000
_cell.length_b   1.000
_cell.length_c   1.000
_cell.angle_alpha   90.00
_cell.angle_beta   90.00
_cell.angle_gamma   90.00
#
_symmetry.space_group_name_H-M   'P 1'
#
loop_
_entity.id
_entity.type
_entity.pdbx_description
1 polymer ?
#
loop_
_entity_poly.entity_id
_entity_poly.type
_entity_poly.pdbx_seq_one_letter_code
_entity_poly.pdbx_strand_id
1 'polypeptide(L)'
;MVNKFLLKEFGQRIRELRLENKLSQEKLSFKTGFHRTYIGMIERGERNISITNIAVFSKAFEMDISELLNFKNQNSKLSFKDYKLKSKE
;
A
#
# COMPACT_ATOMS: atom_id res chain seq x y z
N MET A 1 2.40 -11.83 -14.46
CA MET A 1 1.20 -11.69 -13.59
C MET A 1 1.48 -10.72 -12.44
N VAL A 2 0.54 -9.82 -12.12
CA VAL A 2 0.56 -8.93 -10.95
C VAL A 2 -0.33 -9.54 -9.87
N ASN A 3 0.14 -9.57 -8.63
CA ASN A 3 -0.64 -10.09 -7.50
C ASN A 3 -1.66 -9.05 -7.02
N LYS A 4 -2.87 -9.08 -7.59
CA LYS A 4 -3.95 -8.14 -7.24
C LYS A 4 -4.39 -8.24 -5.78
N PHE A 5 -4.30 -9.42 -5.17
CA PHE A 5 -4.66 -9.60 -3.76
C PHE A 5 -3.72 -8.77 -2.88
N LEU A 6 -2.41 -8.95 -3.03
CA LEU A 6 -1.40 -8.19 -2.29
C LEU A 6 -1.52 -6.68 -2.50
N LEU A 7 -1.78 -6.22 -3.73
CA LEU A 7 -1.95 -4.78 -4.00
C LEU A 7 -3.17 -4.19 -3.30
N LYS A 8 -4.27 -4.94 -3.16
CA LYS A 8 -5.45 -4.48 -2.42
C LYS A 8 -5.16 -4.34 -0.93
N GLU A 9 -4.49 -5.32 -0.34
CA GLU A 9 -4.13 -5.29 1.09
C GLU A 9 -3.19 -4.12 1.40
N PHE A 10 -2.18 -3.90 0.54
CA PHE A 10 -1.31 -2.73 0.67
C PHE A 10 -2.10 -1.42 0.49
N GLY A 11 -2.94 -1.32 -0.54
CA GLY A 11 -3.76 -0.13 -0.78
C GLY A 11 -4.69 0.20 0.39
N GLN A 12 -5.31 -0.82 0.99
CA GLN A 12 -6.14 -0.67 2.18
C GLN A 12 -5.33 -0.17 3.37
N ARG A 13 -4.15 -0.75 3.64
CA ARG A 13 -3.25 -0.29 4.70
C ARG A 13 -2.89 1.19 4.56
N ILE A 14 -2.55 1.64 3.34
CA ILE A 14 -2.25 3.06 3.07
C ILE A 14 -3.47 3.94 3.35
N ARG A 15 -4.66 3.51 2.92
CA ARG A 15 -5.91 4.26 3.16
C ARG A 15 -6.21 4.40 4.64
N GLU A 16 -6.06 3.33 5.43
CA GLU A 16 -6.29 3.34 6.87
C GLU A 16 -5.33 4.29 7.58
N LEU A 17 -4.02 4.13 7.35
CA LEU A 17 -3.01 5.02 7.92
C LEU A 17 -3.26 6.49 7.56
N ARG A 18 -3.67 6.75 6.32
CA ARG A 18 -4.05 8.09 5.87
C ARG A 18 -5.22 8.66 6.69
N LEU A 19 -6.26 7.85 6.92
CA LEU A 19 -7.45 8.26 7.67
C LEU A 19 -7.15 8.43 9.17
N GLU A 20 -6.37 7.54 9.77
CA GLU A 20 -5.90 7.63 11.16
C GLU A 20 -5.11 8.93 11.41
N ASN A 21 -4.28 9.32 10.44
CA ASN A 21 -3.53 10.58 10.45
C ASN A 21 -4.37 11.80 10.01
N LYS A 22 -5.68 11.64 9.78
CA LYS A 22 -6.60 12.70 9.34
C LYS A 22 -6.15 13.42 8.05
N LEU A 23 -5.52 12.68 7.14
CA LEU A 23 -5.02 13.21 5.88
C LEU A 23 -6.04 13.00 4.74
N SER A 24 -6.22 14.01 3.89
CA SER A 24 -6.80 13.80 2.57
C SER A 24 -5.75 13.18 1.63
N GLN A 25 -6.16 12.62 0.50
CA GLN A 25 -5.20 12.14 -0.52
C GLN A 25 -4.29 13.28 -0.99
N GLU A 26 -4.80 14.51 -1.02
CA GLU A 26 -4.04 15.71 -1.37
C GLU A 26 -2.98 16.06 -0.30
N LYS A 27 -3.34 16.01 0.98
CA LYS A 27 -2.36 16.19 2.06
C LYS A 27 -1.28 15.11 2.03
N LEU A 28 -1.65 13.86 1.76
CA LEU A 28 -0.68 12.77 1.63
C LEU A 28 0.21 12.95 0.38
N SER A 29 -0.30 13.53 -0.72
CA SER A 29 0.55 13.88 -1.87
C SER A 29 1.63 14.89 -1.51
N PHE A 30 1.30 15.91 -0.72
CA PHE A 30 2.31 16.86 -0.24
C PHE A 30 3.35 16.18 0.67
N LYS A 31 2.94 15.28 1.57
CA LYS A 31 3.87 14.60 2.49
C LYS A 31 4.80 13.62 1.77
N THR A 32 4.32 12.96 0.72
CA THR A 32 5.07 11.91 0.00
C THR A 32 5.75 12.38 -1.29
N GLY A 33 5.37 13.56 -1.81
CA GLY A 33 5.79 14.04 -3.13
C GLY A 33 5.13 13.30 -4.31
N PHE A 34 4.23 12.35 -4.06
CA PHE A 34 3.50 11.66 -5.12
C PHE A 34 2.29 12.46 -5.60
N HIS A 35 1.92 12.31 -6.87
CA HIS A 35 0.69 12.93 -7.37
C HIS A 35 -0.55 12.33 -6.69
N ARG A 36 -1.55 13.17 -6.36
CA ARG A 36 -2.80 12.75 -5.67
C ARG A 36 -3.49 11.56 -6.35
N THR A 37 -3.56 11.56 -7.68
CA THR A 37 -4.16 10.44 -8.44
C THR A 37 -3.37 9.15 -8.26
N TYR A 38 -2.03 9.21 -8.19
CA TYR A 38 -1.20 8.02 -7.97
C TYR A 38 -1.47 7.41 -6.59
N ILE A 39 -1.61 8.23 -5.56
CA ILE A 39 -2.06 7.80 -4.21
C ILE A 39 -3.42 7.10 -4.31
N GLY A 40 -4.38 7.71 -5.01
CA GLY A 40 -5.69 7.11 -5.21
C GLY A 40 -5.63 5.75 -5.93
N MET A 41 -4.75 5.60 -6.93
CA MET A 41 -4.54 4.33 -7.62
C MET A 41 -3.89 3.27 -6.71
N ILE A 42 -2.96 3.67 -5.83
CA ILE A 42 -2.38 2.78 -4.82
C ILE A 42 -3.46 2.29 -3.86
N GLU A 43 -4.28 3.19 -3.32
CA GLU A 43 -5.35 2.85 -2.38
C GLU A 43 -6.38 1.89 -2.96
N ARG A 44 -6.57 1.90 -4.29
CA ARG A 44 -7.46 0.97 -5.01
C ARG A 44 -6.76 -0.31 -5.49
N GLY A 45 -5.47 -0.47 -5.24
CA GLY A 45 -4.67 -1.62 -5.68
C GLY A 45 -4.45 -1.68 -7.20
N GLU A 46 -4.53 -0.54 -7.89
CA GLU A 46 -4.39 -0.45 -9.36
C GLU A 46 -2.94 -0.35 -9.81
N ARG A 47 -2.01 -0.03 -8.89
CA ARG A 47 -0.58 0.14 -9.21
C ARG A 47 0.28 -0.82 -8.42
N ASN A 48 1.18 -1.49 -9.14
CA ASN A 48 2.30 -2.20 -8.54
C ASN A 48 3.38 -1.19 -8.17
N ILE A 49 3.38 -0.76 -6.91
CA ILE A 49 4.34 0.20 -6.36
C ILE A 49 5.73 -0.44 -6.23
N SER A 50 6.80 0.33 -6.48
CA SER A 50 8.17 -0.15 -6.24
C SER A 50 8.53 -0.13 -4.76
N ILE A 51 9.48 -0.96 -4.36
CA ILE A 51 10.00 -0.99 -2.98
C ILE A 51 10.55 0.36 -2.51
N THR A 52 11.18 1.13 -3.41
CA THR A 52 11.69 2.48 -3.12
C THR A 52 10.56 3.44 -2.77
N ASN A 53 9.42 3.34 -3.48
CA ASN A 53 8.26 4.18 -3.21
C ASN A 53 7.53 3.73 -1.95
N ILE A 54 7.51 2.44 -1.62
CA ILE A 54 7.02 1.94 -0.32
C ILE A 54 7.81 2.59 0.82
N ALA A 55 9.13 2.71 0.70
CA ALA A 55 9.96 3.37 1.72
C ALA A 55 9.61 4.86 1.91
N VAL A 56 9.13 5.55 0.86
CA VAL A 56 8.63 6.92 0.98
C VAL A 56 7.36 6.95 1.84
N PHE A 57 6.44 6.00 1.66
CA PHE A 57 5.25 5.89 2.51
C PHE A 57 5.59 5.55 3.95
N SER A 58 6.55 4.65 4.19
CA SER A 58 6.95 4.28 5.56
C SER A 58 7.55 5.49 6.28
N LYS A 59 8.40 6.28 5.60
CA LYS A 59 8.89 7.56 6.11
C LYS A 59 7.76 8.57 6.35
N ALA A 60 6.80 8.67 5.43
CA ALA A 60 5.67 9.60 5.57
C ALA A 60 4.73 9.23 6.74
N PHE A 61 4.66 7.96 7.13
CA PHE A 61 3.91 7.50 8.30
C PHE A 61 4.77 7.26 9.54
N GLU A 62 6.07 7.60 9.48
CA GLU A 62 7.00 7.51 10.61
C GLU A 62 7.06 6.11 11.23
N MET A 63 7.11 5.09 10.38
CA MET A 63 7.19 3.68 10.77
C MET A 63 8.17 2.89 9.91
N ASP A 64 8.57 1.72 10.41
CA ASP A 64 9.40 0.80 9.66
C ASP A 64 8.65 0.20 8.46
N ILE A 65 9.39 -0.16 7.40
CA ILE A 65 8.80 -0.80 6.21
C ILE A 65 8.13 -2.13 6.58
N SER A 66 8.69 -2.89 7.53
CA SER A 66 8.11 -4.14 8.01
C SER A 66 6.74 -3.93 8.66
N GLU A 67 6.57 -2.86 9.42
CA GLU A 67 5.28 -2.48 10.03
C GLU A 67 4.28 -2.01 8.97
N LEU A 68 4.74 -1.21 8.01
CA LEU A 68 3.90 -0.78 6.88
C LEU A 68 3.39 -1.98 6.07
N LEU A 69 4.19 -3.03 5.93
CA LEU A 69 3.85 -4.25 5.20
C LEU A 69 3.16 -5.32 6.06
N ASN A 70 2.94 -5.05 7.36
CA ASN A 70 2.24 -5.98 8.23
C ASN A 70 0.71 -5.81 8.10
N PHE A 71 0.11 -6.62 7.23
CA PHE A 71 -1.32 -6.54 6.92
C PHE A 71 -2.24 -7.34 7.86
N LYS A 72 -1.68 -8.00 8.88
CA LYS A 72 -2.44 -8.92 9.74
C LYS A 72 -3.54 -8.24 10.55
N ASN A 73 -3.36 -6.95 10.85
CA ASN A 73 -4.35 -6.17 11.59
C ASN A 73 -5.59 -5.84 10.72
N GLN A 74 -5.42 -5.72 9.40
CA GLN A 74 -6.54 -5.51 8.46
C GLN A 74 -7.26 -6.82 8.15
N ASN A 75 -6.48 -7.87 7.91
CA ASN A 75 -6.97 -9.14 7.43
C ASN A 75 -6.27 -10.28 8.17
N SER A 76 -6.90 -10.78 9.24
CA SER A 76 -6.36 -11.89 10.02
C SER A 76 -6.27 -13.20 9.24
N LYS A 77 -6.94 -13.29 8.08
CA LYS A 77 -6.93 -14.45 7.19
C LYS A 77 -5.86 -14.37 6.10
N LEU A 78 -5.05 -13.31 6.09
CA LEU A 78 -4.04 -13.08 5.05
C LEU A 78 -3.07 -14.26 4.97
N SER A 79 -3.03 -14.90 3.80
CA SER A 79 -2.22 -16.08 3.56
C SER A 79 -1.39 -15.92 2.30
N PHE A 80 -0.12 -16.32 2.34
CA PHE A 80 0.71 -16.36 1.14
C PHE A 80 0.14 -17.31 0.07
N LYS A 81 -0.78 -18.21 0.44
CA LYS A 81 -1.48 -19.11 -0.48
C LYS A 81 -2.42 -18.37 -1.43
N ASP A 82 -2.87 -17.17 -1.07
CA ASP A 82 -3.70 -16.32 -1.93
C ASP A 82 -2.88 -15.70 -3.09
N TYR A 83 -1.55 -15.83 -3.04
CA TYR A 83 -0.64 -15.22 -3.99
C TYR A 83 -0.42 -16.15 -5.18
N LYS A 84 -0.70 -15.63 -6.38
CA LYS A 84 -0.46 -16.37 -7.63
C LYS A 84 1.02 -16.34 -7.98
N LEU A 85 1.63 -17.51 -8.17
CA LEU A 85 2.93 -17.63 -8.82
C LEU A 85 2.84 -17.11 -10.25
N LYS A 86 3.94 -16.54 -10.76
CA LYS A 86 4.06 -16.27 -12.19
C LYS A 86 4.25 -17.62 -12.89
N SER A 87 3.19 -18.25 -13.38
CA SER A 87 3.34 -19.29 -14.41
C SER A 87 3.77 -18.64 -15.72
N LYS A 88 4.69 -19.29 -16.44
CA LYS A 88 4.91 -19.04 -17.86
C LYS A 88 3.83 -19.83 -18.59
N GLU A 89 2.81 -19.13 -19.07
CA GLU A 89 2.17 -19.46 -20.34
C GLU A 89 2.37 -18.23 -21.23
#